data_AF-A0A820LPH0-F1
#
_entry.id   AF-A0A820LPH0-F1
#
_cell.length_a   1.000
_cell.length_b   1.000
_cell.length_c   1.000
_cell.angle_alpha   90.00
_cell.angle_beta   90.00
_cell.angle_gamma   90.00
#
_symmetry.space_group_name_H-M   'P 1'
#
loop_
_entity.id
_entity.type
_entity.pdbx_description
1 polymer ?
#
loop_
_entity_poly.entity_id
_entity_poly.type
_entity_poly.pdbx_seq_one_letter_code
_entity_poly.pdbx_strand_id
1 'polypeptide(L)'
;LKKHKLKLQILTGGFRELKTDYPHLLHGDVCVCRKLDFPEVINADDLRNDIYVTIYGAEFNKSGNYEYTAELCDENENPIPGLLNVGVNCTSDLYHRSIVCIKTDKPKWSETFRIAIPFSISAEDMRQYHVRFLFKQRHSND
;
A
#
# COMPACT_ATOMS: atom_id res chain seq x y z
N LEU A 1 -1.37 -11.46 26.83
CA LEU A 1 -1.16 -10.50 25.72
C LEU A 1 0.34 -10.35 25.48
N LYS A 2 0.88 -10.89 24.38
CA LYS A 2 2.29 -10.64 23.99
C LYS A 2 2.37 -9.19 23.50
N LYS A 3 3.11 -8.35 24.23
CA LYS A 3 3.42 -6.98 23.79
C LYS A 3 4.58 -7.05 22.80
N HIS A 4 4.33 -6.73 21.53
CA HIS A 4 5.39 -6.51 20.56
C HIS A 4 5.96 -5.10 20.76
N LYS A 5 7.28 -4.99 20.90
CA LYS A 5 7.98 -3.70 20.99
C LYS A 5 8.43 -3.30 19.60
N LEU A 6 8.05 -2.10 19.18
CA LEU A 6 8.52 -1.48 17.94
C LEU A 6 9.70 -0.56 18.32
N LYS A 7 10.83 -0.67 17.60
CA LYS A 7 12.00 0.17 17.79
C LYS A 7 12.26 0.93 16.49
N LEU A 8 12.27 2.25 16.57
CA LEU A 8 12.71 3.14 15.49
C LEU A 8 14.17 3.51 15.71
N GLN A 9 14.99 3.45 14.67
CA GLN A 9 16.37 3.92 14.69
C GLN A 9 16.61 4.75 13.43
N ILE A 10 17.12 5.97 13.62
CA ILE A 10 17.50 6.88 12.53
C ILE A 10 18.98 6.66 12.25
N LEU A 11 19.32 6.40 10.99
CA LEU A 11 20.71 6.29 10.52
C LEU A 11 20.99 7.49 9.61
N THR A 12 22.18 8.09 9.75
CA THR A 12 22.64 9.20 8.92
C THR A 12 23.64 8.72 7.89
N GLY A 13 23.56 9.26 6.67
CA GLY A 13 24.44 8.89 5.56
C GLY A 13 23.66 8.45 4.32
N GLY A 14 24.36 8.32 3.20
CA GLY A 14 23.78 7.83 1.95
C GLY A 14 23.51 6.32 1.99
N PHE A 15 22.58 5.83 1.17
CA PHE A 15 22.23 4.40 1.15
C PHE A 15 23.44 3.48 0.87
N ARG A 16 24.39 3.93 0.04
CA ARG A 16 25.65 3.19 -0.21
C ARG A 16 26.52 3.08 1.04
N GLU A 17 26.69 4.17 1.77
CA GLU A 17 27.46 4.21 3.03
C GLU A 17 26.79 3.32 4.08
N LEU A 18 25.47 3.41 4.22
CA LEU A 18 24.70 2.59 5.15
C LEU A 18 24.80 1.08 4.84
N LYS A 19 24.88 0.70 3.56
CA LYS A 19 25.12 -0.70 3.17
C LYS A 19 26.49 -1.21 3.61
N THR A 20 27.51 -0.35 3.62
CA THR A 20 28.86 -0.68 4.05
C THR A 20 28.98 -0.72 5.57
N ASP A 21 28.41 0.28 6.26
CA ASP A 21 28.56 0.45 7.70
C ASP A 21 27.60 -0.43 8.52
N TYR A 22 26.42 -0.72 7.97
CA TYR A 22 25.37 -1.50 8.63
C TYR A 22 24.79 -2.63 7.77
N PRO A 23 25.62 -3.55 7.23
CA PRO A 23 25.16 -4.60 6.32
C PRO A 23 24.13 -5.54 6.96
N HIS A 24 24.19 -5.72 8.28
CA HIS A 24 23.26 -6.56 9.04
C HIS A 24 21.85 -5.96 9.16
N LEU A 25 21.70 -4.63 9.05
CA LEU A 25 20.40 -3.96 9.06
C LEU A 25 19.73 -3.97 7.68
N LEU A 26 20.52 -4.18 6.62
CA LEU A 26 20.09 -4.09 5.23
C LEU A 26 20.14 -5.43 4.49
N HIS A 27 20.02 -6.53 5.24
CA HIS A 27 20.08 -7.88 4.69
C HIS A 27 18.76 -8.26 4.00
N GLY A 28 18.81 -8.62 2.70
CA GLY A 28 17.65 -8.98 1.88
C GLY A 28 17.09 -7.81 1.05
N ASP A 29 15.89 -7.99 0.47
CA ASP A 29 15.18 -6.95 -0.28
C ASP A 29 14.57 -5.93 0.69
N VAL A 30 15.41 -5.04 1.22
CA VAL A 30 14.94 -3.90 2.01
C VAL A 30 14.28 -2.90 1.06
N CYS A 31 12.99 -2.64 1.27
CA CYS A 31 12.26 -1.62 0.55
C CYS A 31 12.90 -0.25 0.78
N VAL A 32 13.56 0.27 -0.25
CA VAL A 32 14.10 1.63 -0.25
C VAL A 32 13.04 2.54 -0.83
N CYS A 33 12.35 3.27 0.02
CA CYS A 33 11.59 4.42 -0.45
C CYS A 33 12.57 5.56 -0.78
N ARG A 34 12.35 6.22 -1.92
CA ARG A 34 12.94 7.55 -2.09
C ARG A 34 12.42 8.42 -0.96
N LYS A 35 13.29 9.32 -0.45
CA LYS A 35 12.83 10.43 0.37
C LYS A 35 11.68 11.07 -0.40
N LEU A 36 10.47 10.98 0.16
CA LEU A 36 9.32 11.72 -0.33
C LEU A 36 9.58 13.17 0.03
N ASP A 37 10.60 13.77 -0.59
CA ASP A 37 10.71 15.22 -0.64
C ASP A 37 9.44 15.66 -1.33
N PHE A 38 8.51 16.16 -0.52
CA PHE A 38 7.21 16.70 -0.89
C PHE A 38 6.47 15.88 -1.98
N PRO A 39 5.46 15.06 -1.63
CA PRO A 39 4.63 14.39 -2.66
C PRO A 39 4.09 15.35 -3.73
N GLU A 40 4.04 16.66 -3.46
CA GLU A 40 3.73 17.77 -4.35
C GLU A 40 4.85 18.28 -5.30
N VAL A 41 6.12 17.89 -5.13
CA VAL A 41 7.22 18.33 -6.01
C VAL A 41 7.41 17.34 -7.14
N ILE A 42 6.90 17.69 -8.32
CA ILE A 42 7.11 16.97 -9.57
C ILE A 42 8.44 17.47 -10.17
N ASN A 43 9.43 16.58 -10.31
CA ASN A 43 10.63 16.92 -11.07
C ASN A 43 10.25 17.16 -12.53
N ALA A 44 10.88 18.15 -13.19
CA ALA A 44 10.55 18.49 -14.57
C ALA A 44 10.69 17.32 -15.57
N ASP A 45 11.52 16.34 -15.24
CA ASP A 45 11.75 15.12 -16.04
C ASP A 45 10.89 13.92 -15.58
N ASP A 46 10.08 14.06 -14.52
CA ASP A 46 9.27 12.98 -13.94
C ASP A 46 7.80 13.09 -14.39
N LEU A 47 7.46 12.29 -15.39
CA LEU A 47 6.06 12.06 -15.78
C LEU A 47 5.43 11.15 -14.73
N ARG A 48 4.61 11.73 -13.84
CA ARG A 48 3.91 11.00 -12.77
C ARG A 48 2.40 11.23 -12.77
N ASN A 49 1.63 10.15 -12.91
CA ASN A 49 0.18 10.13 -12.70
C ASN A 49 -0.16 9.02 -11.70
N ASP A 50 0.02 9.32 -10.42
CA ASP A 50 -0.24 8.38 -9.32
C ASP A 50 -1.45 8.84 -8.51
N ILE A 51 -2.37 7.92 -8.20
CA ILE A 51 -3.41 8.12 -7.19
C ILE A 51 -2.99 7.40 -5.91
N TYR A 52 -2.94 8.13 -4.79
CA TYR A 52 -2.72 7.55 -3.47
C TYR A 52 -4.06 7.43 -2.76
N VAL A 53 -4.42 6.20 -2.38
CA VAL A 53 -5.65 5.91 -1.66
C VAL A 53 -5.29 5.45 -0.26
N THR A 54 -5.87 6.09 0.75
CA THR A 54 -5.68 5.73 2.15
C THR A 54 -6.98 5.23 2.75
N ILE A 55 -6.98 4.00 3.26
CA ILE A 55 -8.10 3.44 4.02
C ILE A 55 -7.82 3.63 5.49
N TYR A 56 -8.46 4.65 6.07
CA TYR A 56 -8.28 4.98 7.48
C TYR A 56 -8.88 3.89 8.39
N GLY A 57 -10.10 3.45 8.11
CA GLY A 57 -10.85 2.52 8.94
C GLY A 57 -12.25 2.23 8.40
N ALA A 58 -13.01 1.44 9.15
CA ALA A 58 -14.43 1.17 8.91
C ALA A 58 -15.19 1.07 10.24
N GLU A 59 -16.52 1.05 10.17
CA GLU A 59 -17.40 0.79 11.31
C GLU A 59 -18.40 -0.32 10.93
N PHE A 60 -18.39 -1.40 11.71
CA PHE A 60 -19.20 -2.59 11.52
C PHE A 60 -20.21 -2.76 12.65
N ASN A 61 -21.33 -3.43 12.38
CA ASN A 61 -22.38 -3.68 13.38
C ASN A 61 -21.98 -4.66 14.50
N LYS A 62 -20.92 -5.45 14.29
CA LYS A 62 -20.46 -6.47 15.24
C LYS A 62 -18.94 -6.39 15.36
N SER A 63 -18.41 -6.68 16.54
CA SER A 63 -16.96 -6.85 16.70
C SER A 63 -16.52 -8.13 16.01
N GLY A 64 -15.41 -8.07 15.28
CA GLY A 64 -14.87 -9.19 14.52
C GLY A 64 -13.40 -9.01 14.24
N ASN A 65 -12.83 -9.95 13.48
CA ASN A 65 -11.52 -9.76 12.88
C ASN A 65 -11.77 -9.31 11.45
N TYR A 66 -11.30 -8.13 11.07
CA TYR A 66 -11.60 -7.53 9.77
C TYR A 66 -10.33 -7.25 8.98
N GLU A 67 -10.40 -7.57 7.70
CA GLU A 67 -9.44 -7.12 6.68
C GLU A 67 -10.23 -6.57 5.49
N TYR A 68 -9.55 -5.80 4.64
CA TYR A 68 -10.07 -5.47 3.32
C TYR A 68 -9.08 -5.90 2.24
N THR A 69 -9.61 -6.12 1.05
CA THR A 69 -8.84 -6.23 -0.18
C THR A 69 -9.24 -5.08 -1.10
N ALA A 70 -8.27 -4.43 -1.72
CA ALA A 70 -8.47 -3.40 -2.73
C ALA A 70 -7.91 -3.90 -4.08
N GLU A 71 -8.67 -3.71 -5.15
CA GLU A 71 -8.25 -4.04 -6.52
C GLU A 71 -8.76 -2.99 -7.49
N LEU A 72 -8.01 -2.74 -8.56
CA LEU A 72 -8.45 -1.88 -9.65
C LEU A 72 -9.19 -2.74 -10.67
N CYS A 73 -10.37 -2.33 -11.10
CA CYS A 73 -11.22 -3.08 -12.03
C CYS A 73 -11.55 -2.27 -13.28
N ASP A 74 -11.84 -2.97 -14.37
CA ASP A 74 -12.46 -2.40 -15.57
C ASP A 74 -14.00 -2.38 -15.48
N GLU A 75 -14.65 -1.86 -16.53
CA GLU A 75 -16.12 -1.79 -16.65
C GLU A 75 -16.82 -3.15 -16.62
N ASN A 76 -16.08 -4.24 -16.88
CA ASN A 76 -16.57 -5.61 -16.88
C ASN A 76 -16.28 -6.32 -15.54
N GLU A 77 -15.89 -5.56 -14.50
CA GLU A 77 -15.54 -6.05 -13.17
C GLU A 77 -14.28 -6.94 -13.12
N ASN A 78 -13.47 -6.95 -14.19
CA ASN A 78 -12.22 -7.71 -14.23
C ASN A 78 -11.09 -6.94 -13.53
N PRO A 79 -10.29 -7.59 -12.68
CA PRO A 79 -9.17 -6.93 -12.02
C PRO A 79 -8.03 -6.66 -13.01
N ILE A 80 -7.46 -5.46 -12.92
CA ILE A 80 -6.35 -4.97 -13.75
C ILE A 80 -5.03 -5.16 -13.00
N PRO A 81 -4.19 -6.13 -13.38
CA PRO A 81 -2.89 -6.34 -12.74
C PRO A 81 -1.93 -5.19 -13.05
N GLY A 82 -0.91 -5.01 -12.22
CA GLY A 82 0.23 -4.18 -12.59
C GLY A 82 0.13 -2.71 -12.18
N LEU A 83 -1.05 -2.22 -11.82
CA LEU A 83 -1.26 -0.79 -11.53
C LEU A 83 -1.34 -0.48 -10.04
N LEU A 84 -1.64 -1.46 -9.18
CA LEU A 84 -1.74 -1.27 -7.73
C LEU A 84 -0.44 -1.66 -7.02
N ASN A 85 0.08 -0.77 -6.17
CA ASN A 85 1.34 -0.92 -5.45
C ASN A 85 1.22 -0.53 -3.96
N VAL A 86 1.76 -1.33 -3.06
CA VAL A 86 1.76 -1.07 -1.59
C VAL A 86 3.06 -0.40 -1.10
N GLY A 87 3.98 -0.08 -2.02
CA GLY A 87 5.26 0.53 -1.67
C GLY A 87 6.12 0.88 -2.89
N VAL A 88 7.25 1.52 -2.63
CA VAL A 88 8.25 1.84 -3.66
C VAL A 88 9.02 0.56 -3.98
N ASN A 89 9.01 0.11 -5.24
CA ASN A 89 9.65 -1.13 -5.71
C ASN A 89 9.01 -2.44 -5.20
N CYS A 90 7.78 -2.41 -4.69
CA CYS A 90 7.01 -3.64 -4.53
C CYS A 90 6.54 -4.12 -5.91
N THR A 91 6.46 -5.44 -6.11
CA THR A 91 5.83 -6.00 -7.29
C THR A 91 4.38 -5.50 -7.34
N SER A 92 3.96 -4.99 -8.49
CA SER A 92 2.55 -4.64 -8.68
C SER A 92 1.72 -5.92 -8.59
N ASP A 93 0.96 -6.04 -7.51
CA ASP A 93 0.07 -7.17 -7.29
C ASP A 93 -1.29 -6.93 -7.97
N LEU A 94 -2.05 -8.00 -8.17
CA LEU A 94 -3.44 -7.91 -8.66
C LEU A 94 -4.34 -7.16 -7.66
N TYR A 95 -4.01 -7.26 -6.37
CA TYR A 95 -4.78 -6.68 -5.28
C TYR A 95 -3.87 -6.32 -4.11
N HIS A 96 -4.28 -5.33 -3.31
CA HIS A 96 -3.71 -5.05 -2.00
C HIS A 96 -4.58 -5.67 -0.92
N ARG A 97 -3.97 -6.43 -0.02
CA ARG A 97 -4.63 -7.01 1.16
C ARG A 97 -4.12 -6.31 2.41
N SER A 98 -5.04 -5.83 3.23
CA SER A 98 -4.72 -5.12 4.46
C SER A 98 -4.22 -6.06 5.56
N ILE A 99 -3.72 -5.50 6.65
CA ILE A 99 -3.59 -6.24 7.91
C ILE A 99 -4.98 -6.62 8.46
N VAL A 100 -5.02 -7.64 9.31
CA VAL A 100 -6.23 -8.04 10.03
C VAL A 100 -6.34 -7.24 11.34
N CYS A 101 -7.35 -6.39 11.46
CA CYS A 101 -7.72 -5.76 12.73
C CYS A 101 -8.57 -6.73 13.56
N ILE A 102 -8.08 -7.13 14.73
CA ILE A 102 -8.65 -8.22 15.53
C ILE A 102 -9.62 -7.69 16.60
N LYS A 103 -10.74 -8.40 16.80
CA LYS A 103 -11.73 -8.18 17.88
C LYS A 103 -12.18 -6.72 18.04
N THR A 104 -12.48 -6.06 16.92
CA THR A 104 -12.97 -4.68 16.90
C THR A 104 -14.14 -4.55 15.95
N ASP A 105 -15.09 -3.69 16.26
CA ASP A 105 -16.16 -3.23 15.37
C ASP A 105 -15.74 -1.97 14.59
N LYS A 106 -14.67 -1.29 15.02
CA LYS A 106 -14.12 -0.09 14.38
C LYS A 106 -12.64 -0.30 14.01
N PRO A 107 -12.34 -1.15 13.02
CA PRO A 107 -10.95 -1.36 12.58
C PRO A 107 -10.35 -0.07 12.03
N LYS A 108 -9.07 0.14 12.35
CA LYS A 108 -8.26 1.26 11.86
C LYS A 108 -7.04 0.69 11.18
N TRP A 109 -7.05 0.66 9.86
CA TRP A 109 -5.91 0.19 9.06
C TRP A 109 -4.89 1.31 8.91
N SER A 110 -5.33 2.52 8.54
CA SER A 110 -4.44 3.64 8.20
C SER A 110 -3.37 3.24 7.18
N GLU A 111 -3.79 2.42 6.21
CA GLU A 111 -2.94 1.88 5.15
C GLU A 111 -3.14 2.68 3.88
N THR A 112 -2.05 2.91 3.15
CA THR A 112 -2.04 3.65 1.90
C THR A 112 -1.48 2.77 0.79
N PHE A 113 -2.18 2.72 -0.34
CA PHE A 113 -1.68 2.10 -1.57
C PHE A 113 -1.70 3.11 -2.72
N ARG A 114 -0.85 2.86 -3.71
CA ARG A 114 -0.64 3.69 -4.90
C ARG A 114 -1.23 2.99 -6.12
N ILE A 115 -1.98 3.72 -6.92
CA ILE A 115 -2.39 3.32 -8.26
C ILE A 115 -1.55 4.13 -9.24
N ALA A 116 -0.65 3.46 -9.95
CA ALA A 116 0.18 4.06 -10.98
C ALA A 116 -0.59 4.03 -12.30
N ILE A 117 -0.97 5.20 -12.81
CA ILE A 117 -1.73 5.31 -14.06
C ILE A 117 -0.75 5.57 -15.20
N PRO A 118 -0.63 4.66 -16.18
CA PRO A 118 0.21 4.91 -17.35
C PRO A 118 -0.35 6.06 -18.17
N PHE A 119 0.52 6.93 -18.67
CA PHE A 119 0.15 8.02 -19.60
C PHE A 119 -0.42 7.52 -20.92
N SER A 120 -0.20 6.24 -21.26
CA SER A 120 -0.78 5.59 -22.42
C SER A 120 -2.28 5.32 -22.29
N ILE A 121 -2.84 5.38 -21.06
CA ILE A 121 -4.28 5.19 -20.83
C ILE A 121 -4.98 6.53 -21.05
N SER A 122 -6.00 6.55 -21.91
CA SER A 122 -6.76 7.76 -22.18
C SER A 122 -7.65 8.13 -20.99
N ALA A 123 -8.03 9.41 -20.90
CA ALA A 123 -8.98 9.86 -19.89
C ALA A 123 -10.37 9.21 -20.03
N GLU A 124 -10.73 8.73 -21.22
CA GLU A 124 -11.99 8.03 -21.48
C GLU A 124 -11.95 6.60 -20.94
N ASP A 125 -10.85 5.87 -21.18
CA ASP A 125 -10.63 4.53 -20.63
C ASP A 125 -10.58 4.56 -19.11
N MET A 126 -9.94 5.59 -18.53
CA MET A 126 -9.89 5.77 -17.08
C MET A 126 -11.27 5.88 -16.41
N ARG A 127 -12.28 6.42 -17.11
CA ARG A 127 -13.64 6.54 -16.55
C ARG A 127 -14.34 5.19 -16.42
N GLN A 128 -13.86 4.19 -17.14
CA GLN A 128 -14.36 2.83 -17.05
C GLN A 128 -13.72 2.06 -15.89
N TYR A 129 -12.69 2.64 -15.23
CA TYR A 129 -12.00 1.98 -14.14
C TYR A 129 -12.52 2.41 -12.77
N HIS A 130 -12.60 1.48 -11.84
CA HIS A 130 -12.96 1.74 -10.44
C HIS A 130 -12.10 0.93 -9.48
N VAL A 131 -12.01 1.41 -8.24
CA VAL A 131 -11.36 0.66 -7.16
C VAL A 131 -12.44 -0.11 -6.40
N ARG A 132 -12.32 -1.43 -6.39
CA ARG A 132 -13.22 -2.31 -5.66
C ARG A 132 -12.62 -2.64 -4.29
N PHE A 133 -13.42 -2.43 -3.24
CA PHE A 133 -13.06 -2.77 -1.87
C PHE A 133 -13.92 -3.94 -1.38
N LEU A 134 -13.27 -5.02 -0.98
CA LEU A 134 -13.93 -6.18 -0.38
C LEU A 134 -13.55 -6.27 1.10
N PHE A 135 -14.51 -6.05 1.98
CA PHE A 135 -14.33 -6.22 3.42
C PHE A 135 -14.67 -7.65 3.82
N LYS A 136 -13.74 -8.30 4.53
CA LYS A 136 -13.89 -9.70 4.97
C LYS A 136 -13.81 -9.79 6.49
N GLN A 137 -14.78 -10.48 7.09
CA GLN A 137 -14.69 -10.95 8.47
C GLN A 137 -13.92 -12.28 8.49
N ARG A 138 -12.79 -12.31 9.20
CA ARG A 138 -11.98 -13.51 9.46
C ARG A 138 -12.46 -14.20 10.73
N HIS A 139 -12.62 -15.52 10.68
CA HIS A 139 -12.86 -16.34 11.86
C HIS A 139 -11.53 -16.92 12.36
N SER A 140 -11.37 -17.05 13.68
CA SER A 140 -10.11 -17.44 14.32
C SER A 140 -9.76 -18.94 14.17
N ASN A 141 -10.39 -19.67 13.25
CA ASN A 141 -10.29 -21.13 13.14
C ASN A 141 -9.42 -21.63 11.97
N ASP A 142 -8.59 -20.77 11.39
CA ASP A 142 -7.49 -21.17 10.47
C ASP A 142 -6.14 -20.86 11.12
#